data_AF-A0A7S2BNJ3-F1
#
_entry.id   AF-A0A7S2BNJ3-F1
#
_cell.length_a   1.000
_cell.length_b   1.000
_cell.length_c   1.000
_cell.angle_alpha   90.00
_cell.angle_beta   90.00
_cell.angle_gamma   90.00
#
_symmetry.space_group_name_H-M   'P 1'
#
loop_
_entity.id
_entity.type
_entity.pdbx_description
1 polymer ?
#
loop_
_entity_poly.entity_id
_entity_poly.type
_entity_poly.pdbx_seq_one_letter_code
_entity_poly.pdbx_strand_id
1 'polypeptide(L)'
;VDLPSHETAFSLFDGGTNREISTTMAFAQLLRKMMQAGEFGQRITLMVTDESRTFGLDAFFPIFKIHAPFGQNYTPVDADQVMKYAEAPNGQILQEGISEGGAIMTWISSATSYASQQAPTLPFLIYYSMFGFQRVGDSIWQAADMRGRGFLIGGTYGRTTLNGEGLQHQDGHSLL
;
A
#
# COMPACT_ATOMS: atom_id res chain seq x y z
N VAL A 1 -4.91 -19.73 8.63
CA VAL A 1 -5.52 -18.39 8.67
C VAL A 1 -6.70 -18.44 7.74
N ASP A 2 -7.90 -18.34 8.31
CA ASP A 2 -9.12 -18.35 7.52
C ASP A 2 -9.28 -17.01 6.80
N LEU A 3 -9.92 -17.05 5.63
CA LEU A 3 -10.29 -15.83 4.92
C LEU A 3 -11.35 -15.07 5.74
N PRO A 4 -11.33 -13.73 5.71
CA PRO A 4 -12.34 -12.96 6.40
C PRO A 4 -13.71 -13.24 5.79
N SER A 5 -14.76 -13.22 6.62
CA SER A 5 -16.11 -13.36 6.09
C SER A 5 -16.44 -12.22 5.14
N HIS A 6 -17.26 -12.52 4.13
CA HIS A 6 -17.66 -11.54 3.13
C HIS A 6 -18.24 -10.27 3.75
N GLU A 7 -19.09 -10.47 4.77
CA GLU A 7 -19.73 -9.41 5.52
C GLU A 7 -18.73 -8.50 6.25
N THR A 8 -17.60 -9.03 6.72
CA THR A 8 -16.60 -8.28 7.49
C THR A 8 -15.72 -7.40 6.60
N ALA A 9 -15.30 -7.92 5.44
CA ALA A 9 -14.29 -7.27 4.61
C ALA A 9 -14.83 -6.59 3.35
N PHE A 10 -15.87 -7.16 2.71
CA PHE A 10 -16.26 -6.80 1.34
C PHE A 10 -17.64 -6.15 1.23
N SER A 11 -18.53 -6.31 2.21
CA SER A 11 -19.90 -5.78 2.19
C SER A 11 -20.00 -4.28 1.88
N LEU A 12 -19.07 -3.48 2.42
CA LEU A 12 -19.02 -2.03 2.17
C LEU A 12 -18.73 -1.71 0.70
N PHE A 13 -17.84 -2.49 0.07
CA PHE A 13 -17.50 -2.31 -1.34
C PHE A 13 -18.69 -2.66 -2.23
N ASP A 14 -19.37 -3.78 -1.96
CA ASP A 14 -20.53 -4.23 -2.71
C ASP A 14 -21.74 -3.28 -2.58
N GLY A 15 -21.92 -2.70 -1.39
CA GLY A 15 -22.97 -1.72 -1.14
C GLY A 15 -22.76 -0.39 -1.86
N GLY A 16 -21.53 -0.10 -2.29
CA GLY A 16 -21.17 1.14 -2.96
C GLY A 16 -21.34 2.38 -2.07
N THR A 17 -21.36 3.55 -2.69
CA THR A 17 -21.55 4.84 -2.00
C THR A 17 -22.33 5.81 -2.88
N ASN A 18 -23.15 6.65 -2.25
CA ASN A 18 -23.85 7.76 -2.91
C ASN A 18 -22.98 9.03 -3.04
N ARG A 19 -21.75 9.00 -2.51
CA ARG A 19 -20.78 10.08 -2.65
C ARG A 19 -19.81 9.76 -3.77
N GLU A 20 -19.41 10.77 -4.52
CA GLU A 20 -18.31 10.64 -5.47
C GLU A 20 -17.02 10.32 -4.73
N ILE A 21 -16.38 9.22 -5.11
CA ILE A 21 -15.10 8.77 -4.58
C ILE A 21 -14.21 8.31 -5.73
N SER A 22 -12.89 8.42 -5.55
CA SER A 22 -11.93 7.82 -6.48
C SER A 22 -11.79 6.31 -6.25
N THR A 23 -11.26 5.60 -7.25
CA THR A 23 -10.89 4.18 -7.11
C THR A 23 -9.84 3.97 -6.02
N THR A 24 -8.91 4.91 -5.82
CA THR A 24 -7.94 4.88 -4.72
C THR A 24 -8.63 4.97 -3.35
N MET A 25 -9.65 5.82 -3.22
CA MET A 25 -10.44 5.91 -1.97
C MET A 25 -11.22 4.62 -1.71
N ALA A 26 -11.83 4.02 -2.74
CA ALA A 26 -12.51 2.73 -2.62
C ALA A 26 -11.53 1.62 -2.18
N PHE A 27 -10.35 1.57 -2.80
CA PHE A 27 -9.26 0.66 -2.43
C PHE A 27 -8.84 0.85 -0.97
N ALA A 28 -8.57 2.09 -0.54
CA ALA A 28 -8.14 2.37 0.83
C ALA A 28 -9.21 1.94 1.86
N GLN A 29 -10.49 2.16 1.57
CA GLN A 29 -11.59 1.71 2.44
C GLN A 29 -11.64 0.18 2.54
N LEU A 30 -11.52 -0.53 1.41
CA LEU A 30 -11.49 -1.98 1.36
C LEU A 30 -10.28 -2.55 2.10
N LEU A 31 -9.08 -2.05 1.81
CA LEU A 31 -7.84 -2.51 2.43
C LEU A 31 -7.88 -2.32 3.94
N ARG A 32 -8.39 -1.18 4.42
CA ARG A 32 -8.55 -0.93 5.87
C ARG A 32 -9.42 -1.99 6.53
N LYS A 33 -10.54 -2.38 5.91
CA LYS A 33 -11.42 -3.43 6.45
C LYS A 33 -10.74 -4.79 6.46
N MET A 34 -10.00 -5.12 5.39
CA MET A 34 -9.21 -6.35 5.34
C MET A 34 -8.13 -6.40 6.41
N MET A 35 -7.39 -5.30 6.63
CA MET A 35 -6.36 -5.21 7.67
C MET A 35 -6.93 -5.28 9.09
N GLN A 36 -8.20 -4.91 9.29
CA GLN A 36 -8.89 -5.05 10.57
C GLN A 36 -9.46 -6.45 10.82
N ALA A 37 -9.40 -7.35 9.84
CA ALA A 37 -10.04 -8.65 9.91
C ALA A 37 -9.19 -9.70 10.67
N GLY A 38 -8.94 -9.45 11.96
CA GLY A 38 -8.32 -10.40 12.88
C GLY A 38 -6.96 -10.95 12.40
N GLU A 39 -6.77 -12.26 12.51
CA GLU A 39 -5.52 -12.94 12.10
C GLU A 39 -5.20 -12.77 10.61
N PHE A 40 -6.22 -12.68 9.75
CA PHE A 40 -6.01 -12.41 8.33
C PHE A 40 -5.43 -11.02 8.11
N GLY A 41 -5.99 -10.03 8.80
CA GLY A 41 -5.53 -8.65 8.75
C GLY A 41 -4.06 -8.51 9.12
N GLN A 42 -3.56 -9.27 10.11
CA GLN A 42 -2.16 -9.29 10.52
C GLN A 42 -1.18 -9.80 9.45
N ARG A 43 -1.68 -10.55 8.44
CA ARG A 43 -0.87 -11.09 7.35
C ARG A 43 -0.66 -10.07 6.22
N ILE A 44 -1.45 -9.01 6.20
CA ILE A 44 -1.36 -7.96 5.19
C ILE A 44 -0.13 -7.10 5.49
N THR A 45 0.66 -6.80 4.48
CA THR A 45 1.76 -5.82 4.58
C THR A 45 1.48 -4.71 3.58
N LEU A 46 1.44 -3.46 4.05
CA LEU A 46 1.20 -2.30 3.21
C LEU A 46 2.49 -1.51 3.10
N MET A 47 3.02 -1.39 1.90
CA MET A 47 4.22 -0.63 1.58
C MET A 47 3.84 0.63 0.81
N VAL A 48 4.46 1.75 1.16
CA VAL A 48 4.25 3.03 0.50
C VAL A 48 5.61 3.67 0.19
N THR A 49 5.68 4.36 -0.95
CA THR A 49 6.84 5.16 -1.37
C THR A 49 6.55 6.63 -1.09
N ASP A 50 6.83 7.10 0.13
CA ASP A 50 6.62 8.47 0.63
C ASP A 50 5.16 8.96 0.64
N GLU A 51 4.50 9.16 -0.51
CA GLU A 51 3.24 9.89 -0.69
C GLU A 51 1.95 9.20 -0.21
N SER A 52 1.95 8.69 1.03
CA SER A 52 0.81 8.04 1.67
C SER A 52 -0.46 8.91 1.73
N ARG A 53 -0.30 10.23 1.91
CA ARG A 53 -1.44 11.17 1.97
C ARG A 53 -2.11 11.35 0.61
N THR A 54 -1.34 11.35 -0.48
CA THR A 54 -1.87 11.41 -1.85
C THR A 54 -2.82 10.25 -2.13
N PHE A 55 -2.57 9.10 -1.51
CA PHE A 55 -3.41 7.90 -1.64
C PHE A 55 -4.52 7.80 -0.58
N GLY A 56 -4.70 8.80 0.29
CA GLY A 56 -5.72 8.78 1.34
C GLY A 56 -5.47 7.74 2.44
N LEU A 57 -4.19 7.44 2.71
CA LEU A 57 -3.75 6.47 3.73
C LEU A 57 -3.44 7.13 5.09
N ASP A 58 -3.64 8.44 5.23
CA ASP A 58 -3.53 9.16 6.49
C ASP A 58 -4.40 8.56 7.61
N ALA A 59 -5.60 8.08 7.27
CA ALA A 59 -6.48 7.38 8.21
C ALA A 59 -5.93 6.03 8.72
N PHE A 60 -4.86 5.51 8.13
CA PHE A 60 -4.25 4.24 8.51
C PHE A 60 -3.25 4.41 9.65
N PHE A 61 -2.54 5.54 9.72
CA PHE A 61 -1.42 5.73 10.64
C PHE A 61 -1.80 5.57 12.12
N PRO A 62 -2.91 6.14 12.63
CA PRO A 62 -3.26 5.97 14.03
C PRO A 62 -3.63 4.52 14.41
N ILE A 63 -4.01 3.71 13.42
CA ILE A 63 -4.56 2.35 13.63
C ILE A 63 -3.47 1.31 13.46
N PHE A 64 -2.79 1.32 12.32
CA PHE A 64 -1.83 0.29 11.92
C PHE A 64 -0.39 0.70 12.20
N LYS A 65 -0.14 2.00 12.30
CA LYS A 65 1.17 2.62 12.54
C LYS A 65 2.21 2.28 11.48
N ILE A 66 3.22 3.12 11.38
CA ILE A 66 4.40 2.86 10.55
C ILE A 66 5.38 2.04 11.35
N HIS A 67 5.95 1.01 10.72
CA HIS A 67 6.99 0.20 11.32
C HIS A 67 8.25 1.05 11.52
N ALA A 68 8.63 1.23 12.78
CA ALA A 68 9.89 1.86 13.16
C ALA A 68 10.54 1.03 14.27
N PRO A 69 11.64 0.29 14.02
CA PRO A 69 12.19 -0.68 14.97
C PRO A 69 12.61 -0.03 16.30
N PHE A 70 12.97 1.26 16.27
CA PHE A 70 13.38 2.03 17.44
C PHE A 70 12.26 2.91 18.02
N GLY A 71 11.03 2.74 17.55
CA GLY A 71 9.89 3.58 17.90
C GLY A 71 10.01 5.02 17.39
N GLN A 72 9.01 5.82 17.77
CA GLN A 72 8.93 7.22 17.38
C GLN A 72 9.81 8.10 18.26
N ASN A 73 10.95 8.53 17.73
CA ASN A 73 11.97 9.31 18.48
C ASN A 73 11.88 10.83 18.23
N TYR A 74 10.78 11.31 17.66
CA TYR A 74 10.56 12.71 17.33
C TYR A 74 9.08 13.10 17.49
N THR A 75 8.82 14.39 17.66
CA THR A 75 7.46 14.94 17.58
C THR A 75 7.12 15.21 16.13
N PRO A 76 6.09 14.57 15.55
CA PRO A 76 5.76 14.75 14.15
C PRO A 76 5.15 16.13 13.92
N VAL A 77 5.32 16.68 12.71
CA VAL A 77 4.82 18.03 12.37
C VAL A 77 3.30 18.14 12.48
N ASP A 78 2.61 17.00 12.38
CA ASP A 78 1.17 16.87 12.45
C ASP A 78 0.69 16.31 13.80
N ALA A 79 1.48 16.43 14.86
CA ALA A 79 1.16 15.89 16.19
C ALA A 79 -0.21 16.32 16.74
N ASP A 80 -0.65 17.53 16.37
CA ASP A 80 -1.93 18.13 16.77
C ASP A 80 -3.11 17.75 15.87
N GLN A 81 -2.87 16.99 14.79
CA GLN A 81 -3.89 16.55 13.86
C GLN A 81 -4.51 15.21 14.30
N VAL A 82 -5.78 14.99 13.93
CA VAL A 82 -6.50 13.72 14.23
C VAL A 82 -5.85 12.53 13.51
N MET A 83 -5.42 12.74 12.27
CA MET A 83 -4.77 11.72 11.43
C MET A 83 -3.25 11.89 11.44
N LYS A 84 -2.69 11.99 12.64
CA LYS A 84 -1.24 12.19 12.82
C LYS A 84 -0.43 10.97 12.44
N TYR A 85 0.80 11.21 12.02
CA TYR A 85 1.82 10.18 11.90
C TYR A 85 2.06 9.50 13.26
N ALA A 86 2.05 8.17 13.24
CA ALA A 86 2.31 7.34 14.39
C ALA A 86 3.23 6.18 13.99
N GLU A 87 4.35 6.06 14.68
CA GLU A 87 5.34 5.01 14.46
C GLU A 87 5.40 4.07 15.66
N ALA A 88 5.66 2.78 15.40
CA ALA A 88 5.90 1.81 16.46
C ALA A 88 6.78 0.64 15.96
N PRO A 89 7.51 -0.06 16.86
CA PRO A 89 8.25 -1.26 16.51
C PRO A 89 7.38 -2.38 15.90
N ASN A 90 6.10 -2.39 16.24
CA ASN A 90 5.11 -3.32 15.70
C ASN A 90 4.13 -2.66 14.70
N GLY A 91 4.50 -1.52 14.11
CA GLY A 91 3.73 -0.93 13.03
C GLY A 91 3.66 -1.87 11.82
N GLN A 92 2.52 -1.83 11.12
CA GLN A 92 2.23 -2.73 10.00
C GLN A 92 2.44 -2.09 8.63
N ILE A 93 2.52 -0.75 8.57
CA ILE A 93 2.82 0.00 7.35
C ILE A 93 4.33 0.13 7.20
N LEU A 94 4.86 -0.19 6.03
CA LEU A 94 6.26 -0.01 5.68
C LEU A 94 6.40 1.24 4.82
N GLN A 95 6.98 2.29 5.39
CA GLN A 95 7.27 3.53 4.68
C GLN A 95 8.70 3.48 4.15
N GLU A 96 8.84 3.37 2.84
CA GLU A 96 10.12 3.15 2.16
C GLU A 96 10.77 4.47 1.69
N GLY A 97 10.08 5.60 1.93
CA GLY A 97 10.48 6.91 1.44
C GLY A 97 10.48 6.99 -0.08
N ILE A 98 11.29 7.89 -0.64
CA ILE A 98 11.42 8.09 -2.10
C ILE A 98 12.34 7.00 -2.67
N SER A 99 11.87 5.75 -2.65
CA SER A 99 12.64 4.59 -3.08
C SER A 99 11.72 3.51 -3.64
N GLU A 100 11.31 3.62 -4.89
CA GLU A 100 10.56 2.55 -5.56
C GLU A 100 11.37 1.27 -5.66
N GLY A 101 12.68 1.38 -5.85
CA GLY A 101 13.62 0.26 -5.86
C GLY A 101 13.71 -0.46 -4.51
N GLY A 102 13.72 0.28 -3.40
CA GLY A 102 13.64 -0.32 -2.06
C GLY A 102 12.29 -0.97 -1.81
N ALA A 103 11.22 -0.26 -2.12
CA ALA A 103 9.86 -0.72 -1.89
C ALA A 103 9.51 -1.99 -2.66
N ILE A 104 9.95 -2.12 -3.92
CA ILE A 104 9.74 -3.35 -4.70
C ILE A 104 10.53 -4.54 -4.12
N MET A 105 11.73 -4.33 -3.57
CA MET A 105 12.49 -5.40 -2.93
C MET A 105 11.82 -5.87 -1.63
N THR A 106 11.33 -4.93 -0.81
CA THR A 106 10.51 -5.24 0.37
C THR A 106 9.24 -5.99 -0.02
N TRP A 107 8.59 -5.58 -1.11
CA TRP A 107 7.43 -6.28 -1.67
C TRP A 107 7.77 -7.70 -2.10
N ILE A 108 8.86 -7.94 -2.83
CA ILE A 108 9.30 -9.27 -3.28
C ILE A 108 9.58 -10.18 -2.07
N SER A 109 10.26 -9.66 -1.05
CA SER A 109 10.54 -10.38 0.18
C SER A 109 9.25 -10.86 0.85
N SER A 110 8.25 -9.98 0.99
CA SER A 110 6.94 -10.35 1.52
C SER A 110 6.18 -11.30 0.58
N ALA A 111 6.19 -11.03 -0.72
CA ALA A 111 5.43 -11.79 -1.73
C ALA A 111 5.92 -13.23 -1.89
N THR A 112 7.13 -13.54 -1.43
CA THR A 112 7.76 -14.87 -1.48
C THR A 112 7.92 -15.52 -0.09
N SER A 113 7.47 -14.85 0.97
CA SER A 113 7.54 -15.32 2.38
C SER A 113 6.90 -16.69 2.61
N TYR A 114 5.89 -17.02 1.81
CA TYR A 114 5.22 -18.32 1.82
C TYR A 114 6.17 -19.48 1.50
N ALA A 115 7.19 -19.25 0.68
CA ALA A 115 8.17 -20.25 0.28
C ALA A 115 9.48 -20.11 1.07
N SER A 116 9.97 -18.88 1.26
CA SER A 116 11.27 -18.63 1.89
C SER A 116 11.25 -18.76 3.42
N GLN A 117 10.15 -18.40 4.06
CA GLN A 117 10.03 -18.33 5.53
C GLN A 117 8.88 -19.20 6.09
N GLN A 118 8.11 -19.87 5.22
CA GLN A 118 6.87 -20.58 5.60
C GLN A 118 5.88 -19.70 6.38
N ALA A 119 5.95 -18.40 6.16
CA ALA A 119 5.17 -17.39 6.87
C ALA A 119 4.43 -16.54 5.83
N PRO A 120 3.41 -17.09 5.16
CA PRO A 120 2.74 -16.40 4.06
C PRO A 120 2.20 -15.05 4.52
N THR A 121 2.45 -14.01 3.73
CA THR A 121 1.94 -12.65 3.87
C THR A 121 1.21 -12.24 2.60
N LEU A 122 0.44 -11.16 2.67
CA LEU A 122 -0.25 -10.56 1.53
C LEU A 122 0.21 -9.11 1.34
N PRO A 123 1.24 -8.85 0.50
CA PRO A 123 1.78 -7.52 0.33
C PRO A 123 0.98 -6.68 -0.67
N PHE A 124 0.79 -5.42 -0.32
CA PHE A 124 0.28 -4.34 -1.15
C PHE A 124 1.34 -3.26 -1.22
N LEU A 125 1.83 -2.97 -2.42
CA LEU A 125 2.72 -1.83 -2.66
C LEU A 125 1.96 -0.79 -3.49
N ILE A 126 1.75 0.40 -2.92
CA ILE A 126 1.10 1.53 -3.59
C ILE A 126 2.09 2.66 -3.84
N TYR A 127 2.05 3.19 -5.06
CA TYR A 127 3.02 4.15 -5.60
C TYR A 127 2.38 4.91 -6.77
N TYR A 128 3.03 5.99 -7.25
CA TYR A 128 2.61 6.64 -8.50
C TYR A 128 2.82 5.68 -9.66
N SER A 129 1.74 5.32 -10.36
CA SER A 129 1.75 4.34 -11.47
C SER A 129 2.92 4.48 -12.45
N MET A 130 3.30 5.70 -12.80
CA MET A 130 4.45 6.02 -13.65
C MET A 130 5.79 5.43 -13.19
N PHE A 131 5.98 5.23 -11.88
CA PHE A 131 7.21 4.73 -11.27
C PHE A 131 7.12 3.23 -10.91
N GLY A 132 6.15 2.50 -11.48
CA GLY A 132 6.09 1.04 -11.41
C GLY A 132 6.93 0.39 -12.50
N PHE A 133 6.24 -0.25 -13.46
CA PHE A 133 6.85 -0.99 -14.56
C PHE A 133 7.93 -0.21 -15.33
N GLN A 134 7.78 1.11 -15.49
CA GLN A 134 8.79 1.92 -16.17
C GLN A 134 10.08 2.10 -15.34
N ARG A 135 9.99 2.20 -14.01
CA ARG A 135 11.14 2.50 -13.15
C ARG A 135 11.80 1.25 -12.57
N VAL A 136 11.01 0.24 -12.20
CA VAL A 136 11.45 -1.00 -11.54
C VAL A 136 11.03 -2.26 -12.30
N GLY A 137 10.83 -2.17 -13.62
CA GLY A 137 10.33 -3.27 -14.45
C GLY A 137 11.14 -4.56 -14.36
N ASP A 138 12.47 -4.48 -14.32
CA ASP A 138 13.33 -5.67 -14.20
C ASP A 138 13.17 -6.37 -12.85
N SER A 139 12.95 -5.61 -11.77
CA SER A 139 12.61 -6.15 -10.45
C SER A 139 11.22 -6.80 -10.43
N ILE A 140 10.24 -6.24 -11.14
CA ILE A 140 8.92 -6.87 -11.27
C ILE A 140 9.02 -8.18 -12.07
N TRP A 141 9.86 -8.21 -13.11
CA TRP A 141 10.15 -9.42 -13.86
C TRP A 141 10.80 -10.50 -12.98
N GLN A 142 11.81 -10.12 -12.20
CA GLN A 142 12.42 -10.99 -11.19
C GLN A 142 11.38 -11.52 -10.20
N ALA A 143 10.44 -10.68 -9.76
CA ALA A 143 9.40 -11.10 -8.83
C ALA A 143 8.49 -12.19 -9.42
N ALA A 144 8.19 -12.10 -10.71
CA ALA A 144 7.42 -13.12 -11.42
C ALA A 144 8.19 -14.44 -11.52
N ASP A 145 9.50 -14.39 -11.83
CA ASP A 145 10.38 -15.57 -11.85
C ASP A 145 10.43 -16.27 -10.47
N MET A 146 10.54 -15.47 -9.41
CA MET A 146 10.48 -15.95 -8.01
C MET A 146 9.09 -16.44 -7.57
N ARG A 147 8.06 -16.36 -8.44
CA ARG A 147 6.66 -16.69 -8.13
C ARG A 147 6.10 -15.89 -6.96
N GLY A 148 6.42 -14.60 -6.91
CA GLY A 148 5.86 -13.66 -5.94
C GLY A 148 4.33 -13.57 -6.04
N ARG A 149 3.66 -13.48 -4.89
CA ARG A 149 2.20 -13.34 -4.78
C ARG A 149 1.86 -12.10 -3.97
N GLY A 150 1.12 -11.17 -4.58
CA GLY A 150 0.70 -9.93 -3.93
C GLY A 150 0.08 -8.95 -4.92
N PHE A 151 -0.06 -7.69 -4.49
CA PHE A 151 -0.67 -6.63 -5.28
C PHE A 151 0.29 -5.45 -5.45
N LEU A 152 0.41 -4.98 -6.69
CA LEU A 152 1.02 -3.71 -7.05
C LEU A 152 -0.12 -2.74 -7.40
N ILE A 153 -0.17 -1.59 -6.72
CA ILE A 153 -1.25 -0.62 -6.84
C ILE A 153 -0.68 0.66 -7.45
N GLY A 154 -0.83 0.80 -8.76
CA GLY A 154 -0.49 2.02 -9.48
C GLY A 154 -1.50 3.13 -9.19
N GLY A 155 -1.25 3.90 -8.13
CA GLY A 155 -2.02 5.10 -7.81
C GLY A 155 -1.86 6.17 -8.88
N THR A 156 -2.74 7.17 -8.83
CA THR A 156 -2.71 8.38 -9.69
C THR A 156 -2.57 8.10 -11.20
N TYR A 157 -3.02 6.92 -11.65
CA TYR A 157 -2.97 6.49 -13.04
C TYR A 157 -3.88 7.31 -13.95
N GLY A 158 -3.42 7.50 -15.19
CA GLY A 158 -4.17 8.13 -16.26
C GLY A 158 -3.51 9.42 -16.74
N ARG A 159 -3.26 9.49 -18.06
CA ARG A 159 -2.52 10.58 -18.70
C ARG A 159 -3.10 11.95 -18.40
N THR A 160 -4.44 12.02 -18.32
CA THR A 160 -5.18 13.26 -18.08
C THR A 160 -5.71 13.37 -16.66
N THR A 161 -5.73 12.28 -15.89
CA THR A 161 -6.26 12.22 -14.53
C THR A 161 -5.36 12.94 -13.54
N LEU A 162 -4.04 12.73 -13.63
CA LEU A 162 -3.05 13.44 -12.82
C LEU A 162 -2.64 14.76 -13.51
N ASN A 163 -3.61 15.64 -13.70
CA ASN A 163 -3.39 16.94 -14.32
C ASN A 163 -2.53 17.83 -13.41
N GLY A 164 -1.53 18.51 -13.98
CA GLY A 164 -0.64 19.43 -13.26
C GLY A 164 0.76 18.89 -12.98
N GLU A 165 0.92 17.58 -12.79
CA GLU A 165 2.23 16.95 -12.52
C GLU A 165 3.13 16.82 -13.77
N GLY A 166 2.51 16.88 -14.97
CA GLY A 166 3.23 17.00 -16.24
C GLY A 166 3.87 15.72 -16.77
N LEU A 167 4.84 15.90 -17.67
CA LEU A 167 5.36 14.86 -18.58
C LEU A 167 5.88 13.61 -17.86
N GLN A 168 6.54 13.78 -16.71
CA GLN A 168 7.21 12.70 -15.99
C GLN A 168 6.30 11.95 -15.01
N HIS A 169 5.03 12.34 -14.85
CA HIS A 169 4.09 11.74 -13.90
C HIS A 169 2.80 11.26 -14.54
N GLN A 170 2.36 11.90 -15.61
CA GLN A 170 1.11 11.58 -16.30
C GLN A 170 1.19 10.25 -17.02
N ASP A 171 0.83 9.16 -16.35
CA ASP A 171 0.95 7.81 -16.90
C ASP A 171 -0.17 7.48 -17.87
N GLY A 172 0.20 7.11 -19.09
CA GLY A 172 -0.71 6.57 -20.10
C GLY A 172 -0.14 5.36 -20.82
N HIS A 173 0.77 4.61 -20.19
CA HIS A 173 1.47 3.51 -20.85
C HIS A 173 1.94 2.37 -19.92
N SER A 174 1.78 2.44 -18.60
CA SER A 174 2.20 1.34 -17.70
C SER A 174 1.47 0.00 -17.89
N LEU A 175 0.35 -0.01 -18.63
CA LEU A 175 -0.42 -1.21 -18.95
C LEU A 175 -0.07 -1.81 -20.33
N LEU A 176 0.87 -1.23 -21.07
CA LEU A 176 1.28 -1.69 -22.41
C LEU A 176 2.32 -2.81 -22.36
#